data_AF-A0A969VVV6-F1
#
_entry.id   AF-A0A969VVV6-F1
#
_cell.length_a   1.000
_cell.length_b   1.000
_cell.length_c   1.000
_cell.angle_alpha   90.00
_cell.angle_beta   90.00
_cell.angle_gamma   90.00
#
_symmetry.space_group_name_H-M   'P 1'
#
loop_
_entity.id
_entity.type
_entity.pdbx_description
1 polymer ?
#
loop_
_entity_poly.entity_id
_entity_poly.type
_entity_poly.pdbx_seq_one_letter_code
_entity_poly.pdbx_strand_id
1 'polypeptide(L)'
;MKPVTDIADHKGFHEPHESLRDLPGVTFGKVDGDDMVWLHVERLTKRPPPQPDAALLSAWLLLTDVPGQEPKLRTSLTAKQLEEAGIEAAEANGTSLDDFDRADEVRALFDAYVHGLWTAWSNAEAPRRKTVALYSALFTLRQTMAVVDGIPMELVCGIGYATLLRGRRLRYPLLTVPMEIELDARSQAIELRPRLEGRIGVEADPLDIMALANVDEWRASTQAALDALNDDPLSPFSPETYLGVLQNAVAVLDPDARLMSDEAGHVSIPSVGAELVIADAFGFSSANGGPPN
;
A
#
# COMPACT_ATOMS: atom_id res chain seq x y z
N MET A 1 4.13 -15.69 -21.75
CA MET A 1 4.22 -15.72 -20.27
C MET A 1 3.20 -16.72 -19.77
N LYS A 2 3.44 -17.48 -18.67
CA LYS A 2 2.38 -18.33 -18.11
C LYS A 2 1.30 -17.40 -17.55
N PRO A 3 0.04 -17.54 -17.95
CA PRO A 3 -1.00 -16.65 -17.46
C PRO A 3 -1.25 -16.89 -15.97
N VAL A 4 -1.35 -15.79 -15.25
CA VAL A 4 -1.37 -15.71 -13.79
C VAL A 4 -2.81 -15.52 -13.33
N THR A 5 -3.21 -16.21 -12.26
CA THR A 5 -4.57 -16.10 -11.70
C THR A 5 -4.62 -15.35 -10.37
N ASP A 6 -3.48 -15.05 -9.75
CA ASP A 6 -3.38 -14.16 -8.59
C ASP A 6 -2.44 -13.01 -8.91
N ILE A 7 -2.92 -11.78 -8.81
CA ILE A 7 -2.14 -10.56 -9.09
C ILE A 7 -0.84 -10.50 -8.28
N ALA A 8 -0.81 -11.11 -7.09
CA ALA A 8 0.39 -11.16 -6.25
C ALA A 8 1.53 -12.00 -6.86
N ASP A 9 1.23 -12.92 -7.78
CA ASP A 9 2.23 -13.79 -8.42
C ASP A 9 3.06 -13.07 -9.50
N HIS A 10 2.69 -11.83 -9.88
CA HIS A 10 3.51 -11.00 -10.78
C HIS A 10 4.82 -10.52 -10.14
N LYS A 11 5.02 -10.73 -8.83
CA LYS A 11 6.24 -10.40 -8.08
C LYS A 11 6.72 -8.95 -8.28
N GLY A 12 5.79 -8.02 -8.36
CA GLY A 12 6.03 -6.59 -8.52
C GLY A 12 5.41 -5.76 -7.39
N PHE A 13 5.38 -4.45 -7.61
CA PHE A 13 4.59 -3.51 -6.82
C PHE A 13 3.11 -3.95 -6.85
N HIS A 14 2.45 -3.98 -5.70
CA HIS A 14 1.03 -4.27 -5.60
C HIS A 14 0.45 -3.60 -4.35
N GLU A 15 -0.34 -2.57 -4.55
CA GLU A 15 -0.98 -1.80 -3.48
C GLU A 15 -2.48 -1.65 -3.78
N PRO A 16 -3.34 -2.41 -3.09
CA PRO A 16 -4.77 -2.27 -3.25
C PRO A 16 -5.25 -0.97 -2.59
N HIS A 17 -6.35 -0.38 -3.06
CA HIS A 17 -6.85 0.90 -2.54
C HIS A 17 -7.00 0.90 -1.01
N GLU A 18 -7.45 -0.21 -0.40
CA GLU A 18 -7.61 -0.30 1.05
C GLU A 18 -6.31 -0.24 1.87
N SER A 19 -5.14 -0.55 1.29
CA SER A 19 -3.86 -0.43 2.00
C SER A 19 -3.37 1.02 2.03
N LEU A 20 -3.88 1.83 1.12
CA LEU A 20 -3.44 3.19 0.84
C LEU A 20 -4.41 4.24 1.38
N ARG A 21 -5.73 3.93 1.43
CA ARG A 21 -6.73 4.81 2.05
C ARG A 21 -6.34 5.08 3.50
N ASP A 22 -6.46 6.33 3.92
CA ASP A 22 -6.07 6.84 5.25
C ASP A 22 -4.57 7.04 5.51
N LEU A 23 -3.69 6.76 4.54
CA LEU A 23 -2.28 7.12 4.69
C LEU A 23 -2.08 8.64 4.61
N PRO A 24 -1.30 9.25 5.52
CA PRO A 24 -1.02 10.68 5.45
C PRO A 24 -0.27 11.00 4.16
N GLY A 25 -0.61 12.12 3.51
CA GLY A 25 0.01 12.56 2.25
C GLY A 25 -0.36 11.71 1.04
N VAL A 26 -1.38 10.85 1.14
CA VAL A 26 -1.93 10.10 0.01
C VAL A 26 -3.32 10.64 -0.30
N THR A 27 -3.56 10.97 -1.57
CA THR A 27 -4.85 11.47 -2.06
C THR A 27 -5.20 10.81 -3.39
N PHE A 28 -6.49 10.56 -3.61
CA PHE A 28 -7.02 9.90 -4.82
C PHE A 28 -7.93 10.85 -5.60
N GLY A 29 -8.06 10.62 -6.91
CA GLY A 29 -9.03 11.30 -7.77
C GLY A 29 -8.93 12.83 -7.73
N LYS A 30 -7.70 13.37 -7.64
CA LYS A 30 -7.49 14.82 -7.58
C LYS A 30 -7.60 15.40 -8.99
N VAL A 31 -8.57 16.30 -9.20
CA VAL A 31 -8.73 17.05 -10.45
C VAL A 31 -7.58 18.06 -10.59
N ASP A 32 -6.93 18.07 -11.75
CA ASP A 32 -5.84 18.95 -12.10
C ASP A 32 -6.03 19.50 -13.53
N GLY A 33 -6.68 20.66 -13.62
CA GLY A 33 -7.13 21.21 -14.90
C GLY A 33 -8.22 20.34 -15.52
N ASP A 34 -8.01 19.90 -16.76
CA ASP A 34 -8.89 18.99 -17.49
C ASP A 34 -8.53 17.50 -17.26
N ASP A 35 -7.44 17.23 -16.52
CA ASP A 35 -6.97 15.88 -16.21
C ASP A 35 -7.25 15.48 -14.75
N MET A 36 -7.06 14.20 -14.44
CA MET A 36 -7.22 13.66 -13.10
C MET A 36 -5.99 12.84 -12.66
N VAL A 37 -5.45 13.19 -11.50
CA VAL A 37 -4.45 12.38 -10.80
C VAL A 37 -5.16 11.30 -10.01
N TRP A 38 -4.94 10.03 -10.40
CA TRP A 38 -5.58 8.89 -9.75
C TRP A 38 -4.98 8.59 -8.39
N LEU A 39 -3.67 8.75 -8.25
CA LEU A 39 -2.96 8.64 -6.96
C LEU A 39 -1.91 9.73 -6.87
N HIS A 40 -1.99 10.56 -5.83
CA HIS A 40 -0.97 11.55 -5.49
C HIS A 40 -0.36 11.19 -4.13
N VAL A 41 0.97 11.07 -4.10
CA VAL A 41 1.75 10.68 -2.92
C VAL A 41 2.79 11.74 -2.61
N GLU A 42 2.60 12.44 -1.50
CA GLU A 42 3.54 13.43 -0.99
C GLU A 42 4.87 12.80 -0.57
N ARG A 43 5.95 13.55 -0.79
CA ARG A 43 7.28 13.18 -0.29
C ARG A 43 7.41 13.50 1.20
N LEU A 44 6.92 12.61 2.05
CA LEU A 44 7.01 12.78 3.50
C LEU A 44 8.42 12.54 4.04
N THR A 45 8.77 13.27 5.11
CA THR A 45 10.00 13.05 5.87
C THR A 45 9.73 12.28 7.15
N LYS A 46 10.62 11.31 7.40
CA LYS A 46 10.69 10.54 8.63
C LYS A 46 10.87 11.47 9.83
N ARG A 47 10.07 11.28 10.90
CA ARG A 47 10.27 12.00 12.18
C ARG A 47 10.96 11.10 13.20
N PRO A 48 12.02 11.56 13.89
CA PRO A 48 12.66 10.78 14.92
C PRO A 48 11.74 10.65 16.15
N PRO A 49 11.91 9.59 16.96
CA PRO A 49 11.23 9.49 18.25
C PRO A 49 11.59 10.67 19.16
N PRO A 50 10.65 11.16 19.99
CA PRO A 50 10.92 12.24 20.93
C PRO A 50 11.95 11.80 21.96
N GLN A 51 12.91 12.67 22.27
CA GLN A 51 13.84 12.42 23.37
C GLN A 51 13.13 12.66 24.71
N PRO A 52 13.39 11.86 25.76
CA PRO A 52 12.86 12.14 27.08
C PRO A 52 13.49 13.40 27.67
N ASP A 53 12.69 14.22 28.37
CA ASP A 53 13.17 15.46 28.99
C ASP A 53 14.09 15.20 30.20
N ALA A 54 13.85 14.09 30.91
CA ALA A 54 14.63 13.72 32.08
C ALA A 54 15.98 13.12 31.66
N ALA A 55 17.08 13.84 31.91
CA ALA A 55 18.45 13.37 31.66
C ALA A 55 18.72 12.00 32.30
N LEU A 56 18.13 11.75 33.47
CA LEU A 56 18.19 10.46 34.14
C LEU A 56 17.66 9.34 33.23
N LEU A 57 16.44 9.49 32.68
CA LEU A 57 15.87 8.50 31.78
C LEU A 57 16.70 8.37 30.49
N SER A 58 17.17 9.50 29.92
CA SER A 58 18.00 9.50 28.72
C SER A 58 19.24 8.60 28.86
N ALA A 59 19.88 8.60 30.02
CA ALA A 59 21.06 7.77 30.29
C ALA A 59 20.74 6.27 30.24
N TRP A 60 19.57 5.88 30.77
CA TRP A 60 19.13 4.49 30.89
C TRP A 60 18.30 3.99 29.70
N LEU A 61 17.94 4.84 28.74
CA LEU A 61 17.08 4.48 27.62
C LEU A 61 17.86 3.86 26.45
N LEU A 62 17.33 2.76 25.91
CA LEU A 62 17.61 2.23 24.58
C LEU A 62 16.42 2.60 23.69
N LEU A 63 16.56 3.75 23.02
CA LEU A 63 15.54 4.26 22.13
C LEU A 63 15.63 3.58 20.76
N THR A 64 14.49 3.19 20.21
CA THR A 64 14.34 2.67 18.86
C THR A 64 13.62 3.68 17.98
N ASP A 65 14.01 3.75 16.71
CA ASP A 65 13.39 4.60 15.68
C ASP A 65 12.30 3.89 14.88
N VAL A 66 11.95 2.67 15.28
CA VAL A 66 10.93 1.81 14.66
C VAL A 66 9.59 1.99 15.39
N PRO A 67 8.58 2.61 14.77
CA PRO A 67 7.24 2.68 15.36
C PRO A 67 6.68 1.29 15.62
N GLY A 68 5.95 1.15 16.73
CA GLY A 68 5.38 -0.12 17.19
C GLY A 68 6.37 -1.04 17.92
N GLN A 69 7.66 -0.75 17.88
CA GLN A 69 8.65 -1.44 18.71
C GLN A 69 8.94 -0.59 19.95
N GLU A 70 8.51 -1.03 21.13
CA GLU A 70 8.75 -0.28 22.35
C GLU A 70 10.26 -0.12 22.64
N PRO A 71 10.68 1.06 23.17
CA PRO A 71 12.03 1.25 23.66
C PRO A 71 12.26 0.36 24.88
N LYS A 72 13.52 0.22 25.28
CA LYS A 72 13.90 -0.62 26.43
C LYS A 72 14.77 0.14 27.39
N LEU A 73 14.79 -0.29 28.65
CA LEU A 73 15.79 0.16 29.60
C LEU A 73 17.08 -0.64 29.42
N ARG A 74 18.22 0.04 29.58
CA ARG A 74 19.53 -0.58 29.74
C ARG A 74 19.55 -1.35 31.05
N THR A 75 20.19 -2.51 31.04
CA THR A 75 20.38 -3.31 32.25
C THR A 75 21.53 -2.79 33.12
N SER A 76 22.48 -2.06 32.55
CA SER A 76 23.64 -1.50 33.25
C SER A 76 24.27 -0.33 32.50
N LEU A 77 24.96 0.54 33.22
CA LEU A 77 25.82 1.60 32.68
C LEU A 77 27.26 1.42 33.15
N THR A 78 28.21 1.74 32.28
CA THR A 78 29.63 1.83 32.64
C THR A 78 29.91 3.11 33.42
N ALA A 79 31.02 3.17 34.19
CA ALA A 79 31.42 4.38 34.91
C ALA A 79 31.52 5.62 34.00
N LYS A 80 32.03 5.46 32.77
CA LYS A 80 32.10 6.53 31.76
C LYS A 80 30.71 7.04 31.35
N GLN A 81 29.74 6.15 31.17
CA GLN A 81 28.37 6.55 30.80
C GLN A 81 27.63 7.25 31.95
N LEU A 82 27.91 6.86 33.19
CA LEU A 82 27.38 7.54 34.38
C LEU A 82 27.96 8.96 34.49
N GLU A 83 29.28 9.10 34.33
CA GLU A 83 29.97 10.40 34.31
C GLU A 83 29.44 11.32 33.19
N GLU A 84 29.31 10.81 31.97
CA GLU A 84 28.75 11.55 30.82
C GLU A 84 27.29 12.00 31.06
N ALA A 85 26.54 11.22 31.85
CA ALA A 85 25.17 11.54 32.24
C ALA A 85 25.07 12.44 33.49
N GLY A 86 26.20 12.78 34.13
CA GLY A 86 26.22 13.53 35.40
C GLY A 86 25.62 12.76 36.58
N ILE A 87 25.66 11.42 36.53
CA ILE A 87 25.19 10.53 37.59
C ILE A 87 26.41 10.07 38.39
N GLU A 88 26.39 10.26 39.72
CA GLU A 88 27.47 9.77 40.58
C GLU A 88 27.53 8.24 40.54
N ALA A 89 28.71 7.71 40.21
CA ALA A 89 28.92 6.27 40.15
C ALA A 89 29.11 5.69 41.56
N ALA A 90 28.35 4.65 41.89
CA ALA A 90 28.53 3.92 43.15
C ALA A 90 29.84 3.11 43.18
N GLU A 91 30.29 2.62 42.01
CA GLU A 91 31.51 1.82 41.87
C GLU A 91 32.35 2.24 40.64
N ALA A 92 33.66 1.97 40.71
CA ALA A 92 34.60 2.27 39.63
C ALA A 92 34.32 1.53 38.32
N ASN A 93 33.54 0.43 38.35
CA ASN A 93 33.27 -0.42 37.19
C ASN A 93 31.93 -0.14 36.50
N GLY A 94 31.08 0.75 37.04
CA GLY A 94 29.72 1.00 36.56
C GLY A 94 28.65 0.51 37.54
N THR A 95 27.39 0.50 37.09
CA THR A 95 26.23 0.18 37.95
C THR A 95 25.13 -0.52 37.14
N SER A 96 24.56 -1.59 37.70
CA SER A 96 23.35 -2.25 37.17
C SER A 96 22.12 -1.41 37.48
N LEU A 97 21.09 -1.44 36.61
CA LEU A 97 19.83 -0.73 36.89
C LEU A 97 19.18 -1.24 38.18
N ASP A 98 19.27 -2.54 38.46
CA ASP A 98 18.65 -3.13 39.64
C ASP A 98 19.35 -2.72 40.95
N ASP A 99 20.64 -2.39 40.87
CA ASP A 99 21.47 -1.94 42.02
C ASP A 99 21.57 -0.42 42.11
N PHE A 100 20.97 0.32 41.18
CA PHE A 100 20.98 1.77 41.14
C PHE A 100 20.00 2.34 42.17
N ASP A 101 20.44 3.32 42.96
CA ASP A 101 19.68 3.91 44.08
C ASP A 101 18.34 4.53 43.64
N ARG A 102 18.28 5.06 42.41
CA ARG A 102 17.08 5.66 41.81
C ARG A 102 16.42 4.77 40.76
N ALA A 103 16.60 3.45 40.82
CA ALA A 103 16.03 2.50 39.87
C ALA A 103 14.51 2.65 39.68
N ASP A 104 13.77 2.83 40.77
CA ASP A 104 12.32 2.97 40.72
C ASP A 104 11.89 4.29 40.06
N GLU A 105 12.68 5.37 40.24
CA GLU A 105 12.47 6.63 39.51
C GLU A 105 12.70 6.45 38.01
N VAL A 106 13.77 5.73 37.62
CA VAL A 106 14.03 5.40 36.21
C VAL A 106 12.88 4.61 35.59
N ARG A 107 12.38 3.58 36.29
CA ARG A 107 11.25 2.76 35.84
C ARG A 107 9.96 3.58 35.71
N ALA A 108 9.66 4.43 36.70
CA ALA A 108 8.49 5.31 36.65
C ALA A 108 8.57 6.34 35.50
N LEU A 109 9.75 6.95 35.30
CA LEU A 109 9.99 7.86 34.17
C LEU A 109 9.84 7.14 32.83
N PHE A 110 10.36 5.93 32.72
CA PHE A 110 10.24 5.10 31.53
C PHE A 110 8.78 4.78 31.22
N ASP A 111 8.01 4.33 32.20
CA ASP A 111 6.59 4.03 32.03
C ASP A 111 5.82 5.26 31.56
N ALA A 112 6.07 6.43 32.18
CA ALA A 112 5.44 7.68 31.77
C ALA A 112 5.82 8.11 30.35
N TYR A 113 7.09 7.93 29.96
CA TYR A 113 7.59 8.24 28.63
C TYR A 113 6.97 7.34 27.56
N VAL A 114 6.94 6.02 27.81
CA VAL A 114 6.37 5.02 26.89
C VAL A 114 4.90 5.31 26.66
N HIS A 115 4.10 5.37 27.73
CA HIS A 115 2.64 5.57 27.64
C HIS A 115 2.23 7.00 27.23
N GLY A 116 3.16 7.94 27.21
CA GLY A 116 2.94 9.33 26.83
C GLY A 116 3.52 9.65 25.46
N LEU A 117 4.66 10.35 25.46
CA LEU A 117 5.29 10.92 24.28
C LEU A 117 5.61 9.87 23.22
N TRP A 118 6.14 8.72 23.63
CA TRP A 118 6.55 7.69 22.69
C TRP A 118 5.37 7.02 21.99
N THR A 119 4.32 6.60 22.72
CA THR A 119 3.12 6.01 22.10
C THR A 119 2.44 7.00 21.14
N ALA A 120 2.35 8.28 21.51
CA ALA A 120 1.78 9.30 20.63
C ALA A 120 2.59 9.46 19.34
N TRP A 121 3.92 9.50 19.43
CA TRP A 121 4.80 9.52 18.27
C TRP A 121 4.67 8.25 17.42
N SER A 122 4.70 7.08 18.05
CA SER A 122 4.66 5.78 17.40
C SER A 122 3.39 5.63 16.55
N ASN A 123 2.23 5.99 17.11
CA ASN A 123 0.94 5.93 16.42
C ASN A 123 0.88 6.90 15.22
N ALA A 124 1.46 8.10 15.36
CA ALA A 124 1.48 9.09 14.27
C ALA A 124 2.53 8.78 13.18
N GLU A 125 3.66 8.18 13.56
CA GLU A 125 4.77 7.89 12.65
C GLU A 125 4.56 6.58 11.89
N ALA A 126 3.90 5.57 12.47
CA ALA A 126 3.64 4.30 11.82
C ALA A 126 2.99 4.43 10.42
N PRO A 127 1.86 5.13 10.23
CA PRO A 127 1.29 5.32 8.90
C PRO A 127 2.17 6.22 8.01
N ARG A 128 2.91 7.19 8.59
CA ARG A 128 3.90 7.98 7.82
C ARG A 128 5.01 7.11 7.24
N ARG A 129 5.53 6.12 7.99
CA ARG A 129 6.53 5.18 7.49
C ARG A 129 6.02 4.40 6.28
N LYS A 130 4.73 4.05 6.26
CA LYS A 130 4.09 3.39 5.11
C LYS A 130 4.08 4.30 3.89
N THR A 131 3.66 5.58 4.02
CA THR A 131 3.73 6.54 2.89
C THR A 131 5.16 6.72 2.38
N VAL A 132 6.17 6.81 3.27
CA VAL A 132 7.58 6.93 2.87
C VAL A 132 8.04 5.69 2.09
N ALA A 133 7.62 4.49 2.51
CA ALA A 133 7.91 3.25 1.80
C ALA A 133 7.22 3.20 0.43
N LEU A 134 5.93 3.57 0.37
CA LEU A 134 5.15 3.68 -0.88
C LEU A 134 5.82 4.63 -1.87
N TYR A 135 6.17 5.84 -1.43
CA TYR A 135 6.86 6.83 -2.26
C TYR A 135 8.18 6.26 -2.80
N SER A 136 8.97 5.61 -1.94
CA SER A 136 10.24 5.01 -2.34
C SER A 136 10.04 3.89 -3.37
N ALA A 137 9.04 3.04 -3.18
CA ALA A 137 8.71 1.96 -4.10
C ALA A 137 8.27 2.48 -5.48
N LEU A 138 7.38 3.47 -5.53
CA LEU A 138 6.95 4.12 -6.78
C LEU A 138 8.11 4.84 -7.48
N PHE A 139 9.00 5.49 -6.72
CA PHE A 139 10.18 6.13 -7.28
C PHE A 139 11.14 5.11 -7.91
N THR A 140 11.41 4.01 -7.22
CA THR A 140 12.21 2.89 -7.75
C THR A 140 11.53 2.27 -8.97
N LEU A 141 10.21 2.10 -8.95
CA LEU A 141 9.44 1.59 -10.09
C LEU A 141 9.61 2.50 -11.31
N ARG A 142 9.46 3.81 -11.14
CA ARG A 142 9.68 4.81 -12.19
C ARG A 142 11.09 4.73 -12.78
N GLN A 143 12.11 4.64 -11.93
CA GLN A 143 13.49 4.49 -12.38
C GLN A 143 13.70 3.22 -13.20
N THR A 144 13.10 2.12 -12.76
CA THR A 144 13.21 0.82 -13.44
C THR A 144 12.51 0.86 -14.80
N MET A 145 11.31 1.44 -14.90
CA MET A 145 10.55 1.59 -16.15
C MET A 145 11.27 2.49 -17.18
N ALA A 146 12.13 3.40 -16.73
CA ALA A 146 12.91 4.26 -17.61
C ALA A 146 14.14 3.58 -18.24
N VAL A 147 14.48 2.35 -17.84
CA VAL A 147 15.63 1.61 -18.38
C VAL A 147 15.26 1.01 -19.74
N VAL A 148 15.83 1.56 -20.81
CA VAL A 148 15.52 1.20 -22.22
C VAL A 148 15.81 -0.27 -22.54
N ASP A 149 16.92 -0.83 -22.04
CA ASP A 149 17.31 -2.24 -22.25
C ASP A 149 16.86 -3.17 -21.10
N GLY A 150 15.95 -2.69 -20.24
CA GLY A 150 15.45 -3.42 -19.08
C GLY A 150 14.39 -4.46 -19.43
N ILE A 151 13.98 -5.25 -18.43
CA ILE A 151 12.78 -6.08 -18.55
C ILE A 151 11.59 -5.12 -18.68
N PRO A 152 10.76 -5.24 -19.74
CA PRO A 152 9.57 -4.41 -19.88
C PRO A 152 8.67 -4.59 -18.67
N MET A 153 8.39 -3.49 -18.00
CA MET A 153 7.55 -3.44 -16.82
C MET A 153 6.47 -2.39 -17.03
N GLU A 154 5.25 -2.77 -16.71
CA GLU A 154 4.08 -1.93 -16.83
C GLU A 154 3.46 -1.74 -15.45
N LEU A 155 3.07 -0.51 -15.15
CA LEU A 155 2.23 -0.18 -14.00
C LEU A 155 0.79 -0.04 -14.51
N VAL A 156 -0.15 -0.69 -13.84
CA VAL A 156 -1.57 -0.62 -14.15
C VAL A 156 -2.39 -0.31 -12.89
N CYS A 157 -3.56 0.28 -13.07
CA CYS A 157 -4.64 0.29 -12.10
C CYS A 157 -5.61 -0.84 -12.48
N GLY A 158 -5.74 -1.85 -11.61
CA GLY A 158 -6.74 -2.89 -11.75
C GLY A 158 -8.08 -2.44 -11.16
N ILE A 159 -9.17 -2.62 -11.90
CA ILE A 159 -10.53 -2.24 -11.51
C ILE A 159 -11.42 -3.48 -11.53
N GLY A 160 -12.18 -3.67 -10.45
CA GLY A 160 -13.09 -4.78 -10.26
C GLY A 160 -12.35 -6.10 -10.03
N TYR A 161 -12.39 -6.68 -8.84
CA TYR A 161 -11.61 -7.89 -8.55
C TYR A 161 -12.47 -9.14 -8.50
N ALA A 162 -12.11 -10.15 -9.30
CA ALA A 162 -12.67 -11.48 -9.20
C ALA A 162 -11.87 -12.31 -8.19
N THR A 163 -12.56 -12.95 -7.25
CA THR A 163 -11.95 -13.87 -6.29
C THR A 163 -12.68 -15.20 -6.24
N LEU A 164 -11.93 -16.30 -6.29
CA LEU A 164 -12.45 -17.67 -6.28
C LEU A 164 -11.33 -18.66 -5.90
N LEU A 165 -11.68 -19.72 -5.21
CA LEU A 165 -10.84 -20.87 -4.94
C LEU A 165 -11.53 -22.14 -5.44
N ARG A 166 -11.14 -22.60 -6.64
CA ARG A 166 -11.67 -23.82 -7.28
C ARG A 166 -10.52 -24.59 -7.95
N GLY A 167 -9.82 -25.42 -7.18
CA GLY A 167 -8.60 -26.13 -7.61
C GLY A 167 -7.38 -25.22 -7.79
N ARG A 168 -7.60 -23.99 -8.29
CA ARG A 168 -6.67 -22.89 -8.37
C ARG A 168 -7.24 -21.66 -7.68
N ARG A 169 -6.33 -20.74 -7.33
CA ARG A 169 -6.65 -19.48 -6.70
C ARG A 169 -6.80 -18.39 -7.77
N LEU A 170 -7.96 -17.76 -7.82
CA LEU A 170 -8.25 -16.55 -8.58
C LEU A 170 -8.33 -15.37 -7.61
N ARG A 171 -7.51 -14.35 -7.84
CA ARG A 171 -7.59 -13.03 -7.21
C ARG A 171 -6.98 -12.03 -8.18
N TYR A 172 -7.78 -11.55 -9.12
CA TYR A 172 -7.30 -10.79 -10.26
C TYR A 172 -8.29 -9.69 -10.66
N PRO A 173 -7.83 -8.51 -11.10
CA PRO A 173 -8.72 -7.48 -11.64
C PRO A 173 -9.39 -7.96 -12.94
N LEU A 174 -10.56 -7.41 -13.25
CA LEU A 174 -11.29 -7.69 -14.50
C LEU A 174 -10.91 -6.70 -15.59
N LEU A 175 -10.59 -5.47 -15.20
CA LEU A 175 -10.13 -4.40 -16.09
C LEU A 175 -8.78 -3.89 -15.61
N THR A 176 -7.89 -3.55 -16.54
CA THR A 176 -6.61 -2.89 -16.23
C THR A 176 -6.45 -1.63 -17.05
N VAL A 177 -6.02 -0.55 -16.39
CA VAL A 177 -5.72 0.73 -17.03
C VAL A 177 -4.23 1.01 -16.90
N PRO A 178 -3.48 1.11 -18.01
CA PRO A 178 -2.07 1.47 -17.96
C PRO A 178 -1.86 2.83 -17.32
N MET A 179 -0.89 2.91 -16.42
CA MET A 179 -0.54 4.12 -15.69
C MET A 179 0.84 4.63 -16.09
N GLU A 180 1.06 5.91 -15.83
CA GLU A 180 2.36 6.56 -15.85
C GLU A 180 2.68 7.18 -14.49
N ILE A 181 3.98 7.31 -14.19
CA ILE A 181 4.47 7.85 -12.93
C ILE A 181 5.16 9.19 -13.21
N GLU A 182 4.54 10.26 -12.77
CA GLU A 182 5.04 11.62 -12.88
C GLU A 182 5.55 12.14 -11.54
N LEU A 183 6.40 13.18 -11.62
CA LEU A 183 6.86 13.93 -10.45
C LEU A 183 6.40 15.36 -10.60
N ASP A 184 5.65 15.85 -9.62
CA ASP A 184 5.32 17.27 -9.56
C ASP A 184 6.61 18.09 -9.45
N ALA A 185 6.78 19.06 -10.34
CA ALA A 185 8.02 19.80 -10.47
C ALA A 185 8.37 20.61 -9.21
N ARG A 186 7.37 21.00 -8.39
CA ARG A 186 7.56 21.88 -7.23
C ARG A 186 7.67 21.11 -5.92
N SER A 187 6.68 20.28 -5.62
CA SER A 187 6.56 19.51 -4.39
C SER A 187 7.37 18.21 -4.42
N GLN A 188 7.74 17.74 -5.62
CA GLN A 188 8.32 16.41 -5.83
C GLN A 188 7.38 15.28 -5.37
N ALA A 189 6.07 15.53 -5.30
CA ALA A 189 5.08 14.48 -5.11
C ALA A 189 5.07 13.54 -6.32
N ILE A 190 4.78 12.27 -6.07
CA ILE A 190 4.55 11.30 -7.14
C ILE A 190 3.08 11.35 -7.52
N GLU A 191 2.80 11.41 -8.82
CA GLU A 191 1.46 11.38 -9.39
C GLU A 191 1.33 10.18 -10.33
N LEU A 192 0.26 9.39 -10.14
CA LEU A 192 -0.14 8.35 -11.08
C LEU A 192 -1.31 8.84 -11.92
N ARG A 193 -1.14 8.77 -13.23
CA ARG A 193 -2.16 9.15 -14.22
C ARG A 193 -2.40 8.00 -15.20
N PRO A 194 -3.61 7.84 -15.73
CA PRO A 194 -3.85 6.95 -16.87
C PRO A 194 -3.01 7.41 -18.05
N ARG A 195 -2.41 6.46 -18.76
CA ARG A 195 -1.67 6.77 -19.98
C ARG A 195 -2.66 7.11 -21.10
N LEU A 196 -2.52 8.28 -21.72
CA LEU A 196 -3.43 8.78 -22.77
C LEU A 196 -3.66 7.80 -23.93
N GLU A 197 -2.60 7.13 -24.41
CA GLU A 197 -2.69 6.13 -25.50
C GLU A 197 -2.61 4.68 -24.98
N GLY A 198 -2.83 4.48 -23.67
CA GLY A 198 -2.83 3.17 -23.04
C GLY A 198 -4.06 2.36 -23.43
N ARG A 199 -3.87 1.13 -23.90
CA ARG A 199 -4.97 0.21 -24.15
C ARG A 199 -5.51 -0.33 -22.83
N ILE A 200 -6.81 -0.14 -22.57
CA ILE A 200 -7.50 -0.78 -21.46
C ILE A 200 -7.47 -2.31 -21.66
N GLY A 201 -6.99 -3.03 -20.64
CA GLY A 201 -6.97 -4.49 -20.63
C GLY A 201 -8.30 -5.06 -20.13
N VAL A 202 -8.83 -6.03 -20.86
CA VAL A 202 -9.95 -6.88 -20.43
C VAL A 202 -9.36 -8.24 -20.03
N GLU A 203 -9.26 -8.47 -18.72
CA GLU A 203 -8.46 -9.55 -18.12
C GLU A 203 -9.23 -10.88 -18.09
N ALA A 204 -9.47 -11.45 -19.28
CA ALA A 204 -10.24 -12.68 -19.43
C ALA A 204 -9.39 -13.97 -19.31
N ASP A 205 -8.08 -13.92 -19.58
CA ASP A 205 -7.19 -15.10 -19.49
C ASP A 205 -7.21 -15.78 -18.10
N PRO A 206 -7.19 -15.04 -16.97
CA PRO A 206 -7.34 -15.65 -15.64
C PRO A 206 -8.68 -16.37 -15.46
N LEU A 207 -9.76 -15.87 -16.09
CA LEU A 207 -11.11 -16.44 -16.02
C LEU A 207 -11.20 -17.73 -16.85
N ASP A 208 -10.61 -17.72 -18.06
CA ASP A 208 -10.49 -18.89 -18.94
C ASP A 208 -9.77 -20.05 -18.24
N ILE A 209 -8.69 -19.74 -17.51
CA ILE A 209 -7.92 -20.72 -16.73
C ILE A 209 -8.73 -21.34 -15.59
N MET A 210 -9.60 -20.54 -14.99
CA MET A 210 -10.52 -20.99 -13.94
C MET A 210 -11.71 -21.76 -14.51
N ALA A 211 -11.81 -21.86 -15.84
CA ALA A 211 -12.90 -22.51 -16.56
C ALA A 211 -14.28 -21.97 -16.15
N LEU A 212 -14.38 -20.64 -16.02
CA LEU A 212 -15.67 -19.97 -15.79
C LEU A 212 -16.55 -20.06 -17.04
N ALA A 213 -17.87 -19.92 -16.86
CA ALA A 213 -18.81 -19.95 -17.95
C ALA A 213 -18.74 -18.65 -18.77
N ASN A 214 -19.10 -18.74 -20.07
CA ASN A 214 -19.36 -17.58 -20.95
C ASN A 214 -18.28 -16.47 -20.93
N VAL A 215 -17.01 -16.81 -20.72
CA VAL A 215 -15.91 -15.82 -20.64
C VAL A 215 -15.79 -15.01 -21.93
N ASP A 216 -15.96 -15.64 -23.09
CA ASP A 216 -15.94 -14.93 -24.38
C ASP A 216 -17.12 -13.96 -24.56
N GLU A 217 -18.31 -14.30 -24.04
CA GLU A 217 -19.48 -13.41 -24.05
C GLU A 217 -19.25 -12.20 -23.15
N TRP A 218 -18.71 -12.43 -21.94
CA TRP A 218 -18.32 -11.37 -21.03
C TRP A 218 -17.24 -10.47 -21.63
N ARG A 219 -16.20 -11.05 -22.24
CA ARG A 219 -15.10 -10.32 -22.90
C ARG A 219 -15.64 -9.42 -24.03
N ALA A 220 -16.51 -9.96 -24.89
CA ALA A 220 -17.06 -9.22 -26.02
C ALA A 220 -18.01 -8.08 -25.58
N SER A 221 -18.89 -8.34 -24.61
CA SER A 221 -19.79 -7.33 -24.06
C SER A 221 -19.03 -6.23 -23.30
N THR A 222 -17.98 -6.60 -22.58
CA THR A 222 -17.08 -5.65 -21.90
C THR A 222 -16.37 -4.76 -22.90
N GLN A 223 -15.80 -5.32 -23.98
CA GLN A 223 -15.17 -4.51 -25.03
C GLN A 223 -16.17 -3.53 -25.66
N ALA A 224 -17.39 -3.98 -25.96
CA ALA A 224 -18.44 -3.12 -26.50
C ALA A 224 -18.85 -1.99 -25.53
N ALA A 225 -18.89 -2.28 -24.22
CA ALA A 225 -19.17 -1.27 -23.20
C ALA A 225 -18.04 -0.23 -23.11
N LEU A 226 -16.78 -0.67 -23.17
CA LEU A 226 -15.62 0.24 -23.19
C LEU A 226 -15.60 1.10 -24.45
N ASP A 227 -15.89 0.53 -25.62
CA ASP A 227 -15.96 1.27 -26.89
C ASP A 227 -17.08 2.33 -26.88
N ALA A 228 -18.12 2.13 -26.06
CA ALA A 228 -19.25 3.05 -25.92
C ALA A 228 -19.00 4.21 -24.94
N LEU A 229 -17.88 4.19 -24.18
CA LEU A 229 -17.56 5.23 -23.19
C LEU A 229 -17.27 6.61 -23.83
N ASN A 230 -16.96 6.68 -25.14
CA ASN A 230 -16.72 7.92 -25.88
C ASN A 230 -15.81 8.92 -25.12
N ASP A 231 -16.36 10.07 -24.71
CA ASP A 231 -15.65 11.16 -24.02
C ASP A 231 -15.50 10.94 -22.50
N ASP A 232 -16.15 9.93 -21.91
CA ASP A 232 -16.08 9.62 -20.47
C ASP A 232 -15.06 8.49 -20.22
N PRO A 233 -13.79 8.79 -19.90
CA PRO A 233 -12.77 7.75 -19.76
C PRO A 233 -13.06 6.81 -18.59
N LEU A 234 -12.73 5.52 -18.77
CA LEU A 234 -12.78 4.52 -17.69
C LEU A 234 -12.03 5.02 -16.45
N SER A 235 -12.72 5.08 -15.31
CA SER A 235 -12.17 5.62 -14.07
C SER A 235 -12.71 4.86 -12.86
N PRO A 236 -11.86 4.46 -11.89
CA PRO A 236 -12.34 3.87 -10.65
C PRO A 236 -13.14 4.88 -9.81
N PHE A 237 -12.99 6.19 -10.05
CA PHE A 237 -13.73 7.23 -9.32
C PHE A 237 -15.10 7.55 -9.93
N SER A 238 -15.46 6.87 -11.02
CA SER A 238 -16.70 7.04 -11.78
C SER A 238 -17.37 5.68 -11.97
N PRO A 239 -18.15 5.19 -10.98
CA PRO A 239 -18.76 3.85 -11.00
C PRO A 239 -19.58 3.55 -12.26
N GLU A 240 -20.21 4.56 -12.86
CA GLU A 240 -20.94 4.48 -14.11
C GLU A 240 -20.10 3.95 -15.29
N THR A 241 -18.78 4.09 -15.24
CA THR A 241 -17.86 3.65 -16.31
C THR A 241 -17.52 2.17 -16.26
N TYR A 242 -17.74 1.48 -15.14
CA TYR A 242 -17.32 0.08 -14.97
C TYR A 242 -18.31 -0.82 -14.22
N LEU A 243 -19.23 -0.29 -13.42
CA LEU A 243 -20.12 -1.11 -12.58
C LEU A 243 -21.01 -2.03 -13.42
N GLY A 244 -21.45 -1.59 -14.59
CA GLY A 244 -22.20 -2.42 -15.53
C GLY A 244 -21.39 -3.63 -16.03
N VAL A 245 -20.07 -3.47 -16.23
CA VAL A 245 -19.16 -4.57 -16.59
C VAL A 245 -19.06 -5.59 -15.45
N LEU A 246 -18.95 -5.12 -14.19
CA LEU A 246 -18.89 -6.01 -13.02
C LEU A 246 -20.21 -6.77 -12.82
N GLN A 247 -21.34 -6.09 -13.00
CA GLN A 247 -22.66 -6.70 -12.92
C GLN A 247 -22.88 -7.75 -14.02
N ASN A 248 -22.42 -7.47 -15.25
CA ASN A 248 -22.44 -8.45 -16.33
C ASN A 248 -21.56 -9.67 -15.99
N ALA A 249 -20.36 -9.45 -15.44
CA ALA A 249 -19.48 -10.53 -14.98
C ALA A 249 -20.20 -11.48 -14.01
N VAL A 250 -20.90 -10.92 -13.01
CA VAL A 250 -21.71 -11.71 -12.07
C VAL A 250 -22.83 -12.47 -12.77
N ALA A 251 -23.49 -11.87 -13.76
CA ALA A 251 -24.61 -12.49 -14.44
C ALA A 251 -24.23 -13.69 -15.34
N VAL A 252 -23.03 -13.69 -15.94
CA VAL A 252 -22.69 -14.64 -17.00
C VAL A 252 -21.57 -15.62 -16.65
N LEU A 253 -20.71 -15.32 -15.67
CA LEU A 253 -19.49 -16.11 -15.41
C LEU A 253 -19.68 -17.33 -14.51
N ASP A 254 -20.55 -17.24 -13.49
CA ASP A 254 -20.85 -18.34 -12.58
C ASP A 254 -22.26 -18.12 -11.97
N PRO A 255 -23.14 -19.12 -11.92
CA PRO A 255 -24.51 -18.96 -11.43
C PRO A 255 -24.59 -18.56 -9.94
N ASP A 256 -23.56 -18.90 -9.15
CA ASP A 256 -23.48 -18.57 -7.73
C ASP A 256 -22.60 -17.31 -7.51
N ALA A 257 -22.27 -16.58 -8.57
CA ALA A 257 -21.48 -15.36 -8.46
C ALA A 257 -22.25 -14.27 -7.71
N ARG A 258 -21.51 -13.43 -6.98
CA ARG A 258 -22.08 -12.26 -6.31
C ARG A 258 -21.21 -11.03 -6.45
N LEU A 259 -21.86 -9.87 -6.52
CA LEU A 259 -21.22 -8.57 -6.46
C LEU A 259 -21.03 -8.16 -4.99
N MET A 260 -19.83 -7.70 -4.65
CA MET A 260 -19.52 -7.06 -3.39
C MET A 260 -19.24 -5.58 -3.67
N SER A 261 -20.15 -4.71 -3.24
CA SER A 261 -20.08 -3.25 -3.37
C SER A 261 -20.49 -2.59 -2.06
N ASP A 262 -20.05 -1.36 -1.81
CA ASP A 262 -20.45 -0.55 -0.65
C ASP A 262 -21.11 0.74 -1.16
N GLU A 263 -22.22 1.15 -0.54
CA GLU A 263 -22.89 2.41 -0.87
C GLU A 263 -22.00 3.62 -0.54
N ALA A 264 -21.06 3.46 0.40
CA ALA A 264 -20.10 4.48 0.80
C ALA A 264 -18.83 4.55 -0.09
N GLY A 265 -18.68 3.66 -1.09
CA GLY A 265 -17.57 3.66 -2.03
C GLY A 265 -16.95 2.29 -2.26
N HIS A 266 -15.64 2.23 -2.46
CA HIS A 266 -14.94 0.98 -2.78
C HIS A 266 -14.83 0.03 -1.60
N VAL A 267 -14.99 -1.26 -1.88
CA VAL A 267 -14.75 -2.34 -0.94
C VAL A 267 -13.28 -2.77 -0.96
N SER A 268 -12.83 -3.43 0.11
CA SER A 268 -11.53 -4.11 0.12
C SER A 268 -11.59 -5.35 -0.77
N ILE A 269 -10.48 -5.68 -1.43
CA ILE A 269 -10.40 -6.89 -2.25
C ILE A 269 -10.58 -8.13 -1.35
N PRO A 270 -11.64 -8.94 -1.53
CA PRO A 270 -11.95 -10.01 -0.60
C PRO A 270 -10.90 -11.13 -0.62
N SER A 271 -10.88 -11.90 0.47
CA SER A 271 -10.20 -13.19 0.51
C SER A 271 -10.90 -14.20 -0.40
N VAL A 272 -10.14 -15.12 -0.97
CA VAL A 272 -10.70 -16.15 -1.86
C VAL A 272 -11.60 -17.13 -1.09
N GLY A 273 -12.71 -17.52 -1.71
CA GLY A 273 -13.67 -18.48 -1.18
C GLY A 273 -14.18 -19.45 -2.26
N ALA A 274 -15.12 -20.32 -1.91
CA ALA A 274 -15.66 -21.32 -2.84
C ALA A 274 -16.60 -20.72 -3.91
N GLU A 275 -17.22 -19.58 -3.60
CA GLU A 275 -18.09 -18.81 -4.50
C GLU A 275 -17.27 -17.76 -5.26
N LEU A 276 -17.70 -17.46 -6.50
CA LEU A 276 -17.10 -16.37 -7.27
C LEU A 276 -17.59 -15.04 -6.70
N VAL A 277 -16.68 -14.23 -6.17
CA VAL A 277 -17.00 -12.88 -5.71
C VAL A 277 -16.36 -11.87 -6.65
N ILE A 278 -17.18 -11.02 -7.26
CA ILE A 278 -16.73 -9.84 -8.00
C ILE A 278 -16.83 -8.65 -7.05
N ALA A 279 -15.73 -7.96 -6.78
CA ALA A 279 -15.67 -6.85 -5.84
C ALA A 279 -15.46 -5.53 -6.56
N ASP A 280 -16.25 -4.51 -6.19
CA ASP A 280 -16.01 -3.11 -6.54
C ASP A 280 -14.82 -2.56 -5.74
N ALA A 281 -13.64 -3.01 -6.15
CA ALA A 281 -12.36 -2.65 -5.58
C ALA A 281 -11.42 -2.26 -6.71
N PHE A 282 -10.43 -1.43 -6.40
CA PHE A 282 -9.33 -1.13 -7.32
C PHE A 282 -7.98 -1.17 -6.60
N GLY A 283 -6.90 -1.26 -7.37
CA GLY A 283 -5.55 -1.32 -6.84
C GLY A 283 -4.50 -1.03 -7.90
N PHE A 284 -3.31 -0.62 -7.48
CA PHE A 284 -2.20 -0.35 -8.36
C PHE A 284 -1.22 -1.52 -8.33
N SER A 285 -0.83 -2.01 -9.50
CA SER A 285 0.11 -3.14 -9.58
C SER A 285 1.05 -2.99 -10.76
N SER A 286 2.31 -3.37 -10.56
CA SER A 286 3.25 -3.53 -11.66
C SER A 286 3.39 -5.00 -12.02
N ALA A 287 3.34 -5.30 -13.31
CA ALA A 287 3.70 -6.61 -13.82
C ALA A 287 4.91 -6.50 -14.76
N ASN A 288 5.72 -7.55 -14.78
CA ASN A 288 6.72 -7.74 -15.85
C ASN A 288 5.96 -8.10 -17.13
N GLY A 289 5.36 -7.10 -17.77
CA GLY A 289 4.62 -7.22 -19.00
C GLY A 289 5.43 -6.63 -20.15
N GLY A 290 6.10 -7.48 -20.91
CA GLY A 290 6.26 -7.19 -22.33
C GLY A 290 4.94 -7.55 -23.02
N PRO A 291 4.50 -6.79 -24.05
CA PRO A 291 3.31 -7.18 -24.79
C PRO A 291 3.48 -8.62 -25.32
N PRO A 292 2.42 -9.46 -25.31
CA PRO A 292 2.42 -10.60 -26.21
C PRO A 292 2.48 -10.03 -27.63
N ASN A 293 3.48 -10.44 -28.41
CA ASN A 293 3.56 -10.14 -29.84
C ASN A 293 2.23 -10.40 -30.55
#